data_AF-A0A2V9RHM0-F1
#
_entry.id   AF-A0A2V9RHM0-F1
#
_cell.length_a   1.000
_cell.length_b   1.000
_cell.length_c   1.000
_cell.angle_alpha   90.00
_cell.angle_beta   90.00
_cell.angle_gamma   90.00
#
_symmetry.space_group_name_H-M   'P 1'
#
loop_
_entity.id
_entity.type
_entity.pdbx_description
1 polymer ?
#
loop_
_entity_poly.entity_id
_entity_poly.type
_entity_poly.pdbx_seq_one_letter_code
_entity_poly.pdbx_strand_id
1 'polypeptide(L)' 'MNSITVTLPDGSQKEFESGVTVLEVANSVNKRLADSAIVAKVDGQLRDL' A
#
# COMPACT_ATOMS: atom_id res chain seq x y z
N MET A 1 12.41 -13.74 7.30
CA MET A 1 11.39 -12.69 7.16
C MET A 1 11.62 -12.07 5.80
N ASN A 2 10.62 -12.13 4.90
CA ASN A 2 10.73 -11.58 3.55
C ASN A 2 10.06 -10.21 3.58
N SER A 3 10.82 -9.14 3.35
CA SER A 3 10.31 -7.77 3.33
C SER A 3 10.18 -7.30 1.89
N ILE A 4 9.17 -6.50 1.61
CA ILE A 4 8.97 -5.84 0.32
C ILE A 4 9.03 -4.33 0.48
N THR A 5 9.64 -3.64 -0.47
CA THR A 5 9.66 -2.19 -0.52
C THR A 5 8.53 -1.70 -1.40
N VAL A 6 7.63 -0.90 -0.84
CA VAL A 6 6.54 -0.24 -1.57
C VAL A 6 6.91 1.21 -1.81
N THR A 7 6.88 1.62 -3.07
CA THR A 7 7.08 3.01 -3.46
C THR A 7 5.72 3.69 -3.65
N LEU A 8 5.52 4.78 -2.94
CA LEU A 8 4.32 5.60 -3.00
C LEU A 8 4.43 6.61 -4.16
N PRO A 9 3.30 7.16 -4.66
CA PRO A 9 3.29 8.09 -5.79
C PRO A 9 3.99 9.43 -5.51
N ASP A 10 4.27 9.74 -4.24
CA ASP A 10 5.07 10.89 -3.81
C ASP A 10 6.59 10.64 -3.88
N GLY A 11 7.01 9.41 -4.24
CA GLY A 11 8.40 8.97 -4.26
C GLY A 11 8.90 8.41 -2.92
N SER A 12 8.08 8.43 -1.87
CA SER A 12 8.42 7.84 -0.58
C SER A 12 8.49 6.32 -0.70
N GLN A 13 9.48 5.71 -0.05
CA GLN A 13 9.63 4.26 0.02
C GLN A 13 9.37 3.78 1.45
N LYS A 14 8.60 2.71 1.59
CA LYS A 14 8.30 2.08 2.86
C LYS A 14 8.53 0.58 2.76
N GLU A 15 9.11 0.00 3.81
CA GLU A 15 9.23 -1.46 3.93
C GLU A 15 8.03 -2.04 4.66
N PHE A 16 7.53 -3.15 4.11
CA PHE A 16 6.45 -3.94 4.69
C PHE A 16 6.82 -5.43 4.64
N GLU A 17 6.13 -6.24 5.43
CA GLU A 17 6.29 -7.69 5.31
C GLU A 17 5.63 -8.21 4.03
N SER A 18 6.24 -9.25 3.46
CA SER A 18 5.68 -9.99 2.32
C SER A 18 4.34 -10.59 2.70
N GLY A 19 3.28 -10.18 2.00
CA GLY A 19 1.90 -10.55 2.32
C GLY A 19 1.05 -9.41 2.89
N VAL A 20 1.63 -8.22 3.07
CA VAL A 20 0.90 -7.01 3.45
C VAL A 20 -0.27 -6.73 2.49
N THR A 21 -1.40 -6.32 3.05
CA THR A 21 -2.59 -5.91 2.29
C THR A 21 -2.48 -4.47 1.84
N VAL A 22 -3.22 -4.10 0.80
CA VAL A 22 -3.17 -2.72 0.29
C VAL A 22 -3.86 -1.76 1.25
N LEU A 23 -4.82 -2.27 2.03
CA LEU A 23 -5.43 -1.56 3.15
C LEU A 23 -4.44 -1.26 4.30
N GLU A 24 -3.54 -2.19 4.65
CA GLU A 24 -2.48 -1.93 5.64
C GLU A 24 -1.48 -0.89 5.15
N VAL A 25 -1.09 -0.96 3.88
CA VAL A 25 -0.25 0.06 3.25
C VAL A 25 -0.94 1.43 3.32
N ALA A 26 -2.22 1.51 2.96
CA ALA A 26 -3.01 2.75 3.05
C ALA A 26 -3.11 3.29 4.49
N ASN A 27 -3.33 2.41 5.47
CA ASN A 27 -3.38 2.77 6.89
C ASN A 27 -2.05 3.36 7.38
N SER A 28 -0.93 2.85 6.88
CA SER A 28 0.40 3.39 7.20
C SER A 28 0.60 4.82 6.71
N VAL A 29 -0.11 5.22 5.65
CA VAL A 29 -0.04 6.58 5.09
C VAL A 29 -0.89 7.51 5.95
N ASN A 30 -2.18 7.20 6.08
CA ASN A 30 -3.06 7.78 7.09
C ASN A 30 -4.40 7.04 7.15
N LYS A 31 -5.09 7.15 8.29
CA LYS A 31 -6.38 6.50 8.52
C LYS A 31 -7.47 6.93 7.53
N ARG A 32 -7.49 8.20 7.12
CA ARG A 32 -8.48 8.72 6.16
C ARG A 32 -8.33 8.10 4.78
N LEU A 33 -7.10 7.86 4.33
CA LEU A 33 -6.81 7.25 3.04
C LEU A 33 -7.29 5.80 3.03
N ALA A 34 -7.04 5.05 4.10
CA ALA A 34 -7.55 3.70 4.25
C ALA A 34 -9.08 3.66 4.24
N ASP A 35 -9.74 4.58 4.97
CA ASP A 35 -11.20 4.67 4.99
C ASP A 35 -11.79 5.06 3.61
N SER A 36 -11.09 5.86 2.81
CA SER A 36 -11.54 6.27 1.48
C SER A 36 -11.08 5.35 0.34
N ALA A 37 -10.21 4.37 0.61
CA ALA A 37 -9.64 3.51 -0.40
C ALA A 37 -10.69 2.51 -0.88
N ILE A 38 -10.84 2.40 -2.21
CA ILE A 38 -11.79 1.46 -2.86
C ILE A 38 -11.02 0.45 -3.71
N VAL A 39 -9.92 0.90 -4.32
CA VAL A 39 -9.04 0.08 -5.16
C VAL A 39 -7.63 0.63 -5.03
N ALA A 40 -6.64 -0.24 -5.15
CA ALA A 40 -5.26 0.17 -5.22
C ALA A 40 -4.67 -0.15 -6.60
N LYS A 41 -3.76 0.69 -7.07
CA LYS A 41 -3.01 0.44 -8.31
C LYS A 41 -1.58 0.07 -7.95
N VAL A 42 -1.20 -1.17 -8.22
CA VAL A 42 0.14 -1.72 -7.98
C VAL A 42 0.75 -2.07 -9.32
N ASP A 43 1.89 -1.45 -9.66
CA ASP A 43 2.62 -1.68 -10.92
C ASP A 43 1.75 -1.63 -12.20
N GLY A 44 0.76 -0.73 -12.21
CA GLY A 44 -0.16 -0.59 -13.34
C GLY A 44 -1.42 -1.45 -13.25
N GLN A 45 -1.50 -2.41 -12.34
CA GLN A 45 -2.63 -3.30 -12.15
C GLN A 45 -3.53 -2.85 -11.01
N LEU A 46 -4.84 -2.87 -11.24
CA LEU A 46 -5.83 -2.63 -10.19
C LEU A 46 -5.98 -3.87 -9.32
N ARG A 47 -5.87 -3.69 -8.01
CA ARG A 47 -6.11 -4.71 -6.99
C ARG A 47 -7.17 -4.25 -6.00
N ASP A 48 -7.93 -5.23 -5.53
CA ASP A 48 -8.82 -5.07 -4.39
C ASP A 48 -8.02 -4.93 -3.09
N LEU A 49 -8.69 -4.47 -2.03
CA LEU A 49 -8.11 -4.07 -0.74
C LEU A 49 -7.49 -5.23 0.05
#